data_AF-A0A8J2KF91-F1
#
_entry.id   AF-A0A8J2KF91-F1
#
_cell.length_a   1.000
_cell.length_b   1.000
_cell.length_c   1.000
_cell.angle_alpha   90.00
_cell.angle_beta   90.00
_cell.angle_gamma   90.00
#
_symmetry.space_group_name_H-M   'P 1'
#
loop_
_entity.id
_entity.type
_entity.pdbx_description
1 polymer ?
#
loop_
_entity_poly.entity_id
_entity_poly.type
_entity_poly.pdbx_seq_one_letter_code
_entity_poly.pdbx_strand_id
1 'polypeptide(L)' 'REGISASMQGSLDIATESWGIKVERVEIKDVRLPVQLQRAMAAEAEAAREARAKVIAAEGEQKASRAL' A
#
# COMPACT_ATOMS: atom_id res chain seq x y z
N ARG A 1 -4.57 -3.35 2.61
CA ARG A 1 -4.58 -4.29 3.76
C ARG A 1 -5.81 -5.18 3.72
N GLU A 2 -7.01 -4.62 3.48
CA GLU A 2 -8.26 -5.37 3.38
C GLU A 2 -8.22 -6.55 2.38
N GLY A 3 -7.62 -6.37 1.19
CA GLY A 3 -7.52 -7.46 0.21
C GLY A 3 -6.72 -8.68 0.67
N ILE A 4 -5.66 -8.48 1.47
CA ILE A 4 -4.84 -9.59 1.98
C ILE A 4 -5.60 -10.33 3.09
N SER A 5 -6.25 -9.59 3.98
CA SER A 5 -7.08 -10.17 5.04
C SER A 5 -8.24 -10.99 4.45
N ALA A 6 -8.93 -10.47 3.44
CA ALA A 6 -10.02 -11.17 2.77
C ALA A 6 -9.53 -12.46 2.08
N SER A 7 -8.38 -12.40 1.39
CA SER A 7 -7.77 -13.59 0.78
C SER A 7 -7.39 -14.64 1.82
N MET A 8 -6.80 -14.23 2.96
CA MET A 8 -6.45 -15.16 4.03
C MET A 8 -7.68 -15.76 4.71
N GLN A 9 -8.74 -14.97 4.91
CA GLN A 9 -9.99 -15.45 5.47
C GLN A 9 -10.58 -16.57 4.60
N GLY A 10 -10.68 -16.37 3.29
CA GLY A 10 -11.20 -17.39 2.39
C GLY A 10 -10.38 -18.68 2.40
N SER A 11 -9.04 -18.57 2.40
CA SER A 11 -8.17 -19.74 2.47
C SER A 11 -8.29 -20.49 3.79
N LEU A 12 -8.42 -19.78 4.92
CA LEU A 12 -8.56 -20.40 6.23
C LEU A 12 -9.92 -21.05 6.42
N ASP A 13 -11.00 -20.40 5.96
CA ASP A 13 -12.36 -20.92 6.10
C ASP A 13 -12.52 -22.26 5.36
N ILE A 14 -11.99 -22.37 4.13
CA ILE A 14 -11.95 -23.63 3.35
C ILE A 14 -11.19 -24.73 4.10
N ALA A 15 -10.06 -24.38 4.74
CA ALA A 15 -9.25 -25.36 5.47
C ALA A 15 -9.96 -25.84 6.75
N THR A 16 -10.66 -24.95 7.45
CA THR A 16 -11.30 -25.23 8.74
C THR A 16 -12.71 -25.80 8.63
N GLU A 17 -13.32 -25.77 7.44
CA GLU A 17 -14.65 -26.33 7.16
C GLU A 17 -14.71 -27.84 7.50
N SER A 18 -13.64 -28.58 7.22
CA SER A 18 -13.53 -30.01 7.56
C SER A 18 -13.60 -30.31 9.07
N TRP A 19 -13.35 -29.30 9.91
CA TRP A 19 -13.43 -29.39 11.37
C TRP A 19 -14.70 -28.75 11.93
N GLY A 20 -15.60 -28.23 11.09
CA GLY A 20 -16.80 -27.52 11.51
C GLY A 20 -16.53 -26.16 12.17
N ILE A 21 -15.36 -25.57 11.92
CA ILE A 21 -14.95 -24.28 12.48
C ILE A 21 -15.13 -23.20 11.42
N LYS A 22 -15.87 -22.14 11.76
CA LYS A 22 -16.11 -20.98 10.91
C LYS A 22 -15.18 -19.81 11.27
N VAL A 23 -14.53 -19.22 10.27
CA VAL A 23 -13.58 -18.11 10.46
C VAL A 23 -14.27 -16.75 10.29
N GLU A 24 -14.57 -16.09 11.41
CA GLU A 24 -15.30 -14.81 11.42
C GLU A 24 -14.43 -13.58 11.07
N ARG A 25 -13.16 -13.56 11.50
CA ARG A 25 -12.24 -12.43 11.24
C ARG A 25 -10.78 -12.85 11.22
N VAL A 26 -10.03 -12.35 10.24
CA VAL A 26 -8.57 -12.52 10.15
C VAL A 26 -7.89 -11.15 10.17
N GLU A 27 -6.98 -10.98 11.13
CA GLU A 27 -6.22 -9.74 11.30
C GLU A 27 -4.72 -10.00 11.24
N ILE A 28 -4.02 -9.21 10.43
CA ILE A 28 -2.57 -9.26 10.34
C ILE A 28 -2.01 -8.37 11.45
N LYS A 29 -1.40 -8.98 12.47
CA LYS A 29 -0.77 -8.25 13.59
C LYS A 29 0.52 -7.55 13.16
N ASP A 30 1.58 -8.31 12.92
CA ASP A 30 2.90 -7.76 12.65
C ASP A 30 3.43 -8.19 11.28
N VAL A 31 3.84 -7.21 10.47
CA VAL A 31 4.59 -7.44 9.22
C VAL A 31 5.95 -6.80 9.39
N ARG A 32 7.01 -7.61 9.41
CA ARG A 32 8.39 -7.13 9.55
C ARG A 32 9.06 -7.13 8.18
N LEU A 33 9.36 -5.94 7.68
CA LEU A 33 10.17 -5.77 6.48
C LEU A 33 11.66 -5.74 6.86
N PRO A 34 12.56 -6.35 6.08
CA PRO A 34 14.00 -6.21 6.29
C PRO A 34 14.42 -4.73 6.28
N VAL A 35 15.33 -4.34 7.18
CA VAL A 35 15.76 -2.93 7.35
C VAL A 35 16.33 -2.35 6.05
N GLN A 36 17.04 -3.15 5.27
CA GLN A 36 17.60 -2.74 3.98
C GLN A 36 16.49 -2.34 2.98
N LEU A 37 15.43 -3.13 2.92
CA LEU A 37 14.31 -2.90 2.01
C LEU A 37 13.48 -1.68 2.46
N GLN A 38 13.28 -1.49 3.77
CA GLN A 38 12.62 -0.29 4.30
C GLN A 38 13.35 0.98 3.89
N ARG A 39 14.69 0.99 3.98
CA ARG A 39 15.52 2.13 3.56
C ARG A 39 15.41 2.39 2.06
N ALA A 40 15.47 1.34 1.24
CA ALA A 40 15.33 1.47 -0.21
C ALA A 40 13.95 2.04 -0.60
N MET A 41 12.87 1.50 -0.01
CA MET A 41 11.52 2.01 -0.22
C MET A 41 11.35 3.47 0.22
N ALA A 42 11.95 3.86 1.35
CA ALA A 42 11.89 5.24 1.82
C ALA A 42 12.61 6.20 0.85
N ALA A 43 13.79 5.81 0.35
CA ALA A 43 14.53 6.60 -0.64
C ALA A 43 13.77 6.72 -1.96
N GLU A 44 13.19 5.61 -2.44
CA GLU A 44 12.36 5.60 -3.65
C GLU A 44 11.11 6.46 -3.49
N ALA A 45 10.42 6.36 -2.35
CA ALA A 45 9.23 7.16 -2.05
C ALA A 45 9.53 8.66 -2.01
N GLU A 46 10.67 9.06 -1.42
CA GLU A 46 11.08 10.47 -1.39
C GLU A 46 11.41 10.97 -2.80
N ALA A 47 12.17 10.21 -3.59
CA ALA A 47 12.47 10.57 -4.97
C ALA A 47 11.20 10.71 -5.82
N ALA A 48 10.25 9.79 -5.68
CA ALA A 48 8.96 9.86 -6.36
C ALA A 48 8.13 11.07 -5.92
N ARG A 49 8.18 11.43 -4.63
CA ARG A 49 7.50 12.60 -4.08
C ARG A 49 8.08 13.89 -4.64
N GLU A 50 9.41 14.05 -4.62
CA GLU A 50 10.09 15.21 -5.19
C GLU A 50 9.81 15.36 -6.68
N ALA A 51 9.88 14.25 -7.43
CA ALA A 51 9.57 14.25 -8.86
C ALA A 51 8.13 14.72 -9.13
N ARG A 52 7.15 14.20 -8.37
CA ARG A 52 5.74 14.63 -8.46
C ARG A 52 5.58 16.10 -8.11
N ALA A 53 6.26 16.59 -7.07
CA ALA A 53 6.19 17.99 -6.68
C ALA A 53 6.68 18.92 -7.80
N LYS A 54 7.79 18.57 -8.46
CA LYS A 54 8.32 19.33 -9.60
C LYS A 54 7.35 19.37 -10.78
N VAL A 55 6.70 18.24 -11.09
CA VAL A 55 5.68 18.18 -12.16
C VAL A 55 4.51 19.10 -11.83
N ILE A 56 3.99 19.04 -10.60
CA ILE A 56 2.86 19.86 -10.16
C ILE A 56 3.22 21.36 -10.21
N ALA A 57 4.43 21.73 -9.79
CA ALA A 57 4.89 23.11 -9.85
C ALA A 57 4.96 23.63 -11.30
N ALA A 58 5.58 22.85 -12.20
CA ALA A 58 5.67 23.19 -13.62
C ALA A 58 4.29 23.32 -14.29
N GLU A 59 3.36 22.42 -13.97
CA GLU A 59 1.96 22.51 -14.43
C GLU A 59 1.25 23.75 -13.87
N GLY A 60 1.53 24.11 -12.61
CA GLY A 60 0.99 25.31 -11.97
C GLY A 60 1.47 26.60 -12.64
N GLU A 61 2.77 26.71 -12.90
CA GLU A 61 3.39 27.84 -13.61
C GLU A 61 2.84 27.97 -15.03
N GLN A 62 2.72 26.86 -15.77
CA GLN A 62 2.15 26.85 -17.11
C GLN A 62 0.70 27.34 -17.12
N LYS A 63 -0.12 26.89 -16.16
CA LYS A 63 -1.52 27.33 -16.04
C LYS A 63 -1.62 28.81 -15.70
N ALA A 64 -0.78 29.31 -14.78
CA ALA A 64 -0.75 30.72 -14.42
C ALA A 64 -0.36 31.61 -15.61
N SER A 65 0.66 31.22 -16.39
CA SER A 65 1.10 31.95 -17.58
C SER A 65 0.06 31.98 -18.70
N ARG A 66 -0.81 30.96 -18.81
CA ARG A 66 -1.89 30.93 -19.81
C ARG A 66 -3.14 31.70 -19.39
N ALA A 67 -3.29 31.98 -18.11
CA ALA A 67 -4.43 32.69 -17.56
C ALA A 67 -4.25 34.23 -17.59
N LEU A 68 -3.09 34.72 -18.03
CA LEU A 68 -2.70 36.12 -18.13
C LEU A 68 -2.69 36.55 -19.61
#